data_AF-A0A938GGG8-F1
#
_entry.id   AF-A0A938GGG8-F1
#
_cell.length_a   1.000
_cell.length_b   1.000
_cell.length_c   1.000
_cell.angle_alpha   90.00
_cell.angle_beta   90.00
_cell.angle_gamma   90.00
#
_symmetry.space_group_name_H-M   'P 1'
#
loop_
_entity.id
_entity.type
_entity.pdbx_description
1 polymer ?
#
loop_
_entity_poly.entity_id
_entity_poly.type
_entity_poly.pdbx_seq_one_letter_code
_entity_poly.pdbx_strand_id
1 'polypeptide(L)'
;MGDTAIAEAEVEIAAELVHELDADGKQLRVVKLTDYTAEKVRTLCASPDELRARWADAGQRADIIHQLADRGIDVATVAAQAGQPDADPFDLLCHLAFNAPVLTRRQRADRVKRQQAAFFHYYQPEAQEILNELLEKYAADGELQFVLPDILKLPPISQHGSVGEIVSVFGGPDELRTAVNRLQALLYTERELQHSSFSLQPFRLCSRPFPSTTT
;
A
#
# COMPACT_ATOMS: atom_id res chain seq x y z
N MET A 1 33.72 -11.44 28.51
CA MET A 1 33.77 -10.23 27.66
C MET A 1 34.12 -10.74 26.27
N GLY A 2 33.20 -11.05 25.37
CA GLY A 2 31.87 -10.47 25.15
C GLY A 2 32.00 -9.49 24.00
N ASP A 3 32.00 -10.00 22.76
CA ASP A 3 31.77 -9.23 21.53
C ASP A 3 31.05 -10.17 20.55
N THR A 4 29.71 -10.10 20.56
CA THR A 4 28.86 -10.77 19.59
C THR A 4 28.70 -9.82 18.41
N ALA A 5 29.49 -10.04 17.36
CA ALA A 5 29.24 -9.41 16.07
C ALA A 5 28.02 -10.09 15.44
N ILE A 6 26.92 -9.36 15.32
CA ILE A 6 25.75 -9.79 14.56
C ILE A 6 26.15 -9.71 13.09
N ALA A 7 26.33 -10.86 12.43
CA ALA A 7 26.56 -10.92 11.00
C ALA A 7 25.22 -10.81 10.29
N GLU A 8 25.01 -9.67 9.62
CA GLU A 8 23.87 -9.44 8.73
C GLU A 8 24.01 -10.35 7.50
N ALA A 9 22.98 -11.13 7.22
CA ALA A 9 22.98 -12.10 6.12
C ALA A 9 22.86 -11.36 4.77
N GLU A 10 23.90 -11.44 3.94
CA GLU A 10 23.87 -10.92 2.57
C GLU A 10 23.07 -11.86 1.66
N VAL A 11 21.89 -11.41 1.25
CA VAL A 11 21.03 -12.09 0.26
C VAL A 11 21.35 -11.54 -1.12
N GLU A 12 21.97 -12.34 -1.99
CA GLU A 12 22.20 -11.99 -3.38
C GLU A 12 20.99 -12.40 -4.24
N ILE A 13 20.19 -11.42 -4.69
CA ILE A 13 18.97 -11.64 -5.47
C ILE A 13 19.37 -11.89 -6.94
N ALA A 14 19.55 -13.16 -7.32
CA ALA A 14 19.55 -13.55 -8.73
C ALA A 14 18.09 -13.65 -9.20
N ALA A 15 17.75 -12.92 -10.27
CA ALA A 15 16.38 -12.70 -10.72
C ALA A 15 15.50 -13.98 -10.71
N GLU A 16 14.33 -13.87 -10.06
CA GLU A 16 13.28 -14.89 -9.84
C GLU A 16 13.44 -15.82 -8.62
N LEU A 17 14.66 -16.09 -8.14
CA LEU A 17 14.91 -17.13 -7.13
C LEU A 17 15.73 -16.60 -5.94
N VAL A 18 15.21 -16.78 -4.72
CA VAL A 18 15.90 -16.48 -3.45
C VAL A 18 16.51 -17.75 -2.89
N HIS A 19 17.79 -17.66 -2.50
CA HIS A 19 18.50 -18.73 -1.82
C HIS A 19 18.48 -18.48 -0.31
N GLU A 20 17.73 -19.29 0.43
CA GLU A 20 17.83 -19.29 1.90
C GLU A 20 19.07 -20.11 2.30
N LEU A 21 19.95 -19.50 3.08
CA LEU A 21 21.17 -20.10 3.63
C LEU A 21 20.93 -20.50 5.10
N ASP A 22 21.50 -21.61 5.56
CA ASP A 22 21.56 -21.94 6.99
C ASP A 22 22.64 -21.11 7.73
N ALA A 23 22.73 -21.31 9.04
CA ALA A 23 23.74 -20.67 9.90
C ALA A 23 25.19 -20.99 9.49
N ASP A 24 25.40 -22.01 8.66
CA ASP A 24 26.72 -22.43 8.14
C ASP A 24 26.97 -21.91 6.70
N GLY A 25 26.07 -21.09 6.15
CA GLY A 25 26.19 -20.53 4.79
C GLY A 25 25.85 -21.54 3.68
N LYS A 26 25.26 -22.69 4.03
CA LYS A 26 24.88 -23.71 3.06
C LYS A 26 23.44 -23.45 2.59
N GLN A 27 23.25 -23.54 1.28
CA GLN A 27 21.96 -23.35 0.63
C GLN A 27 20.95 -24.40 1.10
N LEU A 28 19.93 -23.94 1.83
CA LEU A 28 18.83 -24.75 2.34
C LEU A 28 17.76 -24.96 1.26
N ARG A 29 17.37 -23.88 0.57
CA ARG A 29 16.25 -23.91 -0.38
C ARG A 29 16.33 -22.79 -1.41
N VAL A 30 15.87 -23.11 -2.62
CA VAL A 30 15.55 -22.15 -3.67
C VAL A 30 14.05 -21.89 -3.63
N VAL A 31 13.63 -20.65 -3.42
CA VAL A 31 12.21 -20.25 -3.41
C VAL A 31 11.98 -19.09 -4.37
N LYS A 32 10.77 -18.97 -4.91
CA LYS A 32 10.42 -17.78 -5.69
C LYS A 32 10.42 -16.56 -4.78
N LEU A 33 10.94 -15.43 -5.26
CA LEU A 33 10.92 -14.17 -4.49
C LEU A 33 9.50 -13.78 -4.05
N THR A 34 8.49 -14.06 -4.88
CA THR A 34 7.08 -13.82 -4.56
C THR A 34 6.60 -14.63 -3.36
N ASP A 35 7.00 -15.90 -3.27
CA ASP A 35 6.61 -16.81 -2.19
C ASP A 35 7.35 -16.44 -0.89
N TYR A 36 8.65 -16.12 -1.01
CA TYR A 36 9.46 -15.59 0.09
C TYR A 36 8.85 -14.29 0.65
N THR A 37 8.51 -13.36 -0.23
CA THR A 37 7.86 -12.09 0.14
C THR A 37 6.54 -12.34 0.86
N ALA A 38 5.69 -13.23 0.33
CA ALA A 38 4.42 -13.59 0.97
C ALA A 38 4.62 -14.12 2.39
N GLU A 39 5.62 -14.97 2.62
CA GLU A 39 5.95 -15.51 3.95
C GLU A 39 6.40 -14.41 4.91
N LYS A 40 7.31 -13.52 4.47
CA LYS A 40 7.81 -12.44 5.34
C LYS A 40 6.71 -11.42 5.65
N VAL A 41 5.84 -11.09 4.69
CA VAL A 41 4.67 -10.23 4.95
C VAL A 41 3.75 -10.85 6.00
N ARG A 42 3.44 -12.16 5.92
CA ARG A 42 2.63 -12.87 6.93
C ARG A 42 3.29 -12.90 8.31
N THR A 43 4.62 -12.81 8.37
CA THR A 43 5.37 -12.71 9.64
C THR A 43 5.28 -11.31 10.24
N LEU A 44 5.25 -10.27 9.40
CA LEU A 44 5.16 -8.87 9.83
C LEU A 44 3.73 -8.45 10.19
N CYS A 45 2.72 -9.00 9.53
CA CYS A 45 1.30 -8.68 9.71
C CYS A 45 0.48 -9.96 9.57
N ALA A 46 -0.39 -10.26 10.54
CA ALA A 46 -1.17 -11.50 10.57
C ALA A 46 -2.38 -11.48 9.62
N SER A 47 -2.82 -10.30 9.20
CA SER A 47 -3.99 -10.15 8.31
C SER A 47 -3.85 -8.97 7.34
N PRO A 48 -4.66 -8.93 6.26
CA PRO A 48 -4.76 -7.76 5.39
C PRO A 48 -5.14 -6.48 6.14
N ASP A 49 -6.00 -6.60 7.16
CA ASP A 49 -6.48 -5.44 7.93
C ASP A 49 -5.37 -4.85 8.81
N GLU A 50 -4.54 -5.70 9.42
CA GLU A 50 -3.37 -5.26 10.16
C GLU A 50 -2.35 -4.58 9.24
N LEU A 51 -2.06 -5.20 8.10
CA LEU A 51 -1.18 -4.61 7.09
C LEU A 51 -1.73 -3.26 6.64
N ARG A 52 -3.05 -3.14 6.40
CA ARG A 52 -3.68 -1.87 5.98
C ARG A 52 -3.56 -0.80 7.05
N ALA A 53 -3.87 -1.13 8.31
CA ALA A 53 -3.79 -0.18 9.42
C ALA A 53 -2.37 0.38 9.57
N ARG A 54 -1.35 -0.50 9.48
CA ARG A 54 0.05 -0.08 9.54
C ARG A 54 0.49 0.67 8.29
N TRP A 55 0.05 0.26 7.11
CA TRP A 55 0.43 0.89 5.85
C TRP A 55 -0.18 2.29 5.66
N ALA A 56 -1.34 2.55 6.26
CA ALA A 56 -1.98 3.86 6.21
C ALA A 56 -1.18 4.94 6.98
N ASP A 57 -0.47 4.55 8.04
CA ASP A 57 0.47 5.42 8.75
C ASP A 57 1.82 5.48 8.02
N ALA A 58 2.32 6.69 7.75
CA ALA A 58 3.54 6.87 6.98
C ALA A 58 4.79 6.33 7.70
N GLY A 59 4.85 6.43 9.03
CA GLY A 59 5.97 5.93 9.82
C GLY A 59 6.00 4.41 9.86
N GLN A 60 4.86 3.78 10.14
CA GLN A 60 4.74 2.32 10.15
C GLN A 60 4.88 1.71 8.75
N ARG A 61 4.43 2.41 7.70
CA ARG A 61 4.69 2.02 6.31
C ARG A 61 6.18 2.02 6.00
N ALA A 62 6.91 3.07 6.40
CA ALA A 62 8.36 3.14 6.20
C ALA A 62 9.08 2.00 6.95
N ASP A 63 8.65 1.69 8.18
CA ASP A 63 9.16 0.57 8.97
C ASP A 63 8.93 -0.79 8.29
N ILE A 64 7.73 -1.05 7.73
CA ILE A 64 7.48 -2.29 6.97
C ILE A 64 8.39 -2.39 5.76
N ILE A 65 8.54 -1.29 4.99
CA ILE A 65 9.41 -1.26 3.81
C ILE A 65 10.86 -1.52 4.20
N HIS A 66 11.34 -0.91 5.28
CA HIS A 66 12.69 -1.12 5.81
C HIS A 66 12.90 -2.58 6.22
N GLN A 67 11.98 -3.17 6.97
CA GLN A 67 12.08 -4.57 7.41
C GLN A 67 12.06 -5.56 6.24
N LEU A 68 11.36 -5.24 5.15
CA LEU A 68 11.40 -6.01 3.92
C LEU A 68 12.76 -5.83 3.21
N ALA A 69 13.26 -4.60 3.12
CA ALA A 69 14.56 -4.29 2.52
C ALA A 69 15.74 -4.96 3.25
N ASP A 70 15.73 -4.98 4.58
CA ASP A 70 16.72 -5.69 5.42
C ASP A 70 16.79 -7.20 5.13
N ARG A 71 15.73 -7.74 4.53
CA ARG A 71 15.63 -9.15 4.10
C ARG A 71 15.89 -9.34 2.61
N GLY A 72 16.40 -8.31 1.93
CA GLY A 72 16.61 -8.31 0.49
C GLY A 72 15.31 -8.28 -0.31
N ILE A 73 14.21 -7.77 0.23
CA ILE A 73 12.94 -7.65 -0.49
C ILE A 73 12.75 -6.20 -0.91
N ASP A 74 13.09 -5.90 -2.17
CA ASP A 74 12.68 -4.66 -2.83
C ASP A 74 11.31 -4.85 -3.50
N VAL A 75 10.31 -4.08 -3.05
CA VAL A 75 8.92 -4.24 -3.53
C VAL A 75 8.79 -3.95 -5.02
N ALA A 76 9.59 -3.04 -5.58
CA ALA A 76 9.57 -2.76 -7.01
C ALA A 76 10.09 -3.96 -7.83
N THR A 77 11.17 -4.60 -7.35
CA THR A 77 11.70 -5.84 -7.92
C THR A 77 10.69 -6.97 -7.83
N VAL A 78 10.01 -7.14 -6.69
CA VAL A 78 8.92 -8.12 -6.53
C VAL A 78 7.79 -7.86 -7.52
N ALA A 79 7.38 -6.60 -7.69
CA ALA A 79 6.33 -6.21 -8.63
C ALA A 79 6.68 -6.57 -10.07
N ALA A 80 7.92 -6.31 -10.49
CA ALA A 80 8.42 -6.68 -11.82
C ALA A 80 8.42 -8.21 -12.02
N GLN A 81 8.91 -8.97 -11.04
CA GLN A 81 8.94 -10.44 -11.12
C GLN A 81 7.55 -11.08 -11.07
N ALA A 82 6.59 -10.45 -10.39
CA ALA A 82 5.19 -10.86 -10.39
C ALA A 82 4.45 -10.50 -11.69
N GLY A 83 5.10 -9.81 -12.65
CA GLY A 83 4.48 -9.32 -13.87
C GLY A 83 3.47 -8.17 -13.64
N GLN A 84 3.59 -7.47 -12.52
CA GLN A 84 2.67 -6.41 -12.09
C GLN A 84 3.41 -5.12 -11.68
N PRO A 85 4.24 -4.52 -12.56
CA PRO A 85 5.05 -3.35 -12.22
C PRO A 85 4.22 -2.11 -11.81
N ASP A 86 2.97 -2.02 -12.28
CA ASP A 86 2.07 -0.90 -11.98
C ASP A 86 1.24 -1.10 -10.70
N ALA A 87 1.35 -2.27 -10.06
CA ALA A 87 0.66 -2.56 -8.82
C ALA A 87 1.00 -1.52 -7.75
N ASP A 88 0.00 -1.14 -6.96
CA ASP A 88 0.29 -0.47 -5.69
C ASP A 88 1.04 -1.44 -4.77
N PRO A 89 2.13 -1.01 -4.13
CA PRO A 89 2.92 -1.83 -3.22
C PRO A 89 2.11 -2.50 -2.10
N PHE A 90 1.12 -1.81 -1.51
CA PHE A 90 0.28 -2.44 -0.49
C PHE A 90 -0.62 -3.52 -1.08
N ASP A 91 -1.26 -3.23 -2.21
CA ASP A 91 -2.13 -4.20 -2.88
C ASP A 91 -1.34 -5.42 -3.37
N LEU A 92 -0.10 -5.24 -3.84
CA LEU A 92 0.81 -6.32 -4.20
C LEU A 92 1.16 -7.20 -2.99
N LEU A 93 1.58 -6.61 -1.87
CA LEU A 93 1.91 -7.36 -0.67
C LEU A 93 0.68 -8.10 -0.12
N CYS A 94 -0.49 -7.46 -0.14
CA CYS A 94 -1.76 -8.10 0.22
C CYS A 94 -2.11 -9.27 -0.70
N HIS A 95 -1.87 -9.13 -2.01
CA HIS A 95 -2.10 -10.20 -2.97
C HIS A 95 -1.18 -11.40 -2.73
N LEU A 96 0.11 -11.16 -2.56
CA LEU A 96 1.09 -12.22 -2.32
C LEU A 96 0.82 -12.95 -1.00
N ALA A 97 0.55 -12.21 0.07
CA ALA A 97 0.35 -12.78 1.40
C ALA A 97 -1.05 -13.37 1.61
N PHE A 98 -2.10 -12.74 1.08
CA PHE A 98 -3.48 -13.05 1.45
C PHE A 98 -4.42 -13.28 0.26
N ASN A 99 -3.88 -13.35 -0.96
CA ASN A 99 -4.64 -13.57 -2.19
C ASN A 99 -5.72 -12.50 -2.43
N ALA A 100 -5.47 -11.27 -1.98
CA ALA A 100 -6.34 -10.12 -2.22
C ALA A 100 -6.28 -9.65 -3.69
N PRO A 101 -7.30 -8.94 -4.18
CA PRO A 101 -7.24 -8.27 -5.48
C PRO A 101 -6.15 -7.19 -5.52
N VAL A 102 -5.41 -7.11 -6.63
CA VAL A 102 -4.41 -6.06 -6.84
C VAL A 102 -5.03 -4.85 -7.51
N LEU A 103 -4.84 -3.66 -6.95
CA LEU A 103 -5.10 -2.41 -7.64
C LEU A 103 -3.78 -1.77 -8.09
N THR A 104 -3.84 -1.02 -9.18
CA THR A 104 -2.70 -0.21 -9.62
C THR A 104 -2.63 1.09 -8.82
N ARG A 105 -1.44 1.70 -8.80
CA ARG A 105 -1.22 3.03 -8.20
C ARG A 105 -2.21 4.06 -8.75
N ARG A 106 -2.43 4.03 -10.07
CA ARG A 106 -3.40 4.90 -10.75
C ARG A 106 -4.85 4.62 -10.36
N GLN A 107 -5.25 3.36 -10.25
CA GLN A 107 -6.59 3.02 -9.75
C GLN A 107 -6.84 3.55 -8.33
N ARG A 108 -5.82 3.53 -7.45
CA ARG A 108 -5.93 4.14 -6.11
C ARG A 108 -6.07 5.66 -6.18
N ALA A 109 -5.23 6.33 -6.98
CA ALA A 109 -5.29 7.77 -7.18
C ALA A 109 -6.67 8.20 -7.70
N ASP A 110 -7.18 7.54 -8.75
CA ASP A 110 -8.49 7.80 -9.33
C ASP A 110 -9.63 7.55 -8.34
N ARG A 111 -9.49 6.55 -7.46
CA ARG A 111 -10.47 6.30 -6.40
C ARG A 111 -10.51 7.46 -5.41
N VAL A 112 -9.36 7.96 -4.96
CA VAL A 112 -9.30 9.11 -4.04
C VAL A 112 -9.93 10.34 -4.67
N LYS A 113 -9.59 10.67 -5.92
CA LYS A 113 -10.16 11.81 -6.65
C LYS A 113 -11.68 11.72 -6.75
N ARG A 114 -12.22 10.53 -7.07
CA ARG A 114 -13.67 10.34 -7.20
C ARG A 114 -14.43 10.30 -5.88
N GLN A 115 -13.88 9.64 -4.87
CA GLN A 115 -14.62 9.37 -3.61
C GLN A 115 -14.41 10.43 -2.54
N GLN A 116 -13.32 11.19 -2.61
CA GLN A 116 -12.92 12.17 -1.59
C GLN A 116 -13.09 13.61 -2.07
N ALA A 117 -14.08 13.90 -2.92
CA ALA A 117 -14.35 15.25 -3.43
C ALA A 117 -14.49 16.30 -2.30
N ALA A 118 -15.09 15.92 -1.17
CA ALA A 118 -15.23 16.80 -0.01
C ALA A 118 -13.87 17.19 0.63
N PHE A 119 -12.85 16.33 0.54
CA PHE A 119 -11.50 16.67 1.00
C PHE A 119 -10.85 17.72 0.09
N PHE A 120 -10.97 17.58 -1.24
CA PHE A 120 -10.42 18.57 -2.17
C PHE A 120 -11.15 19.91 -2.04
N HIS A 121 -12.48 19.93 -1.99
CA HIS A 121 -13.26 21.16 -1.88
C HIS A 121 -13.03 21.95 -0.57
N TYR A 122 -12.36 21.38 0.43
CA TYR A 122 -11.94 22.10 1.63
C TYR A 122 -10.82 23.11 1.33
N TYR A 123 -9.99 22.83 0.33
CA TYR A 123 -8.84 23.65 -0.04
C TYR A 123 -9.17 24.65 -1.15
N GLN A 124 -8.38 25.71 -1.28
CA GLN A 124 -8.50 26.67 -2.39
C GLN A 124 -8.11 26.02 -3.74
N PRO A 125 -8.55 26.56 -4.89
CA PRO A 125 -8.32 25.94 -6.20
C PRO A 125 -6.85 25.56 -6.48
N GLU A 126 -5.92 26.46 -6.16
CA GLU A 126 -4.48 26.22 -6.36
C GLU A 126 -3.96 25.05 -5.49
N ALA A 127 -4.37 24.97 -4.22
CA ALA A 127 -4.06 23.85 -3.34
C ALA A 127 -4.66 22.53 -3.86
N GLN A 128 -5.86 22.56 -4.44
CA GLN A 128 -6.48 21.39 -5.05
C GLN A 128 -5.69 20.88 -6.26
N GLU A 129 -5.18 21.78 -7.10
CA GLU A 129 -4.32 21.42 -8.24
C GLU A 129 -3.04 20.73 -7.76
N ILE A 130 -2.35 21.32 -6.77
CA ILE A 130 -1.15 20.72 -6.17
C ILE A 130 -1.43 19.33 -5.59
N LEU A 131 -2.54 19.14 -4.86
CA LEU A 131 -2.92 17.83 -4.33
C LEU A 131 -3.23 16.81 -5.44
N ASN A 132 -3.82 17.26 -6.56
CA ASN A 132 -4.07 16.41 -7.72
C ASN A 132 -2.78 16.01 -8.44
N GLU A 133 -1.82 16.91 -8.55
CA GLU A 133 -0.50 16.65 -9.13
C GLU A 133 0.32 15.69 -8.27
N LEU A 134 0.24 15.81 -6.93
CA LEU A 134 0.84 14.84 -6.01
C LEU A 134 0.30 13.43 -6.25
N LEU A 135 -1.02 13.29 -6.47
CA LEU A 135 -1.62 12.00 -6.81
C LEU A 135 -1.19 11.47 -8.18
N GLU A 136 -1.04 12.34 -9.18
CA GLU A 136 -0.54 11.94 -10.50
C GLU A 136 0.91 11.47 -10.43
N LYS A 137 1.78 12.17 -9.67
CA LYS A 137 3.15 11.72 -9.43
C LYS A 137 3.19 10.37 -8.74
N TYR A 138 2.36 10.16 -7.73
CA TYR A 138 2.23 8.84 -7.10
C TYR A 138 1.78 7.76 -8.11
N ALA A 139 0.83 8.07 -8.98
CA ALA A 139 0.33 7.14 -9.99
C ALA A 139 1.38 6.78 -11.05
N ALA A 140 2.26 7.73 -11.41
CA ALA A 140 3.30 7.54 -12.42
C ALA A 140 4.59 6.94 -11.84
N ASP A 141 5.15 7.58 -10.82
CA ASP A 141 6.51 7.33 -10.34
C ASP A 141 6.53 6.25 -9.23
N GLY A 142 5.40 6.03 -8.55
CA GLY A 142 5.27 4.98 -7.53
C GLY A 142 6.00 5.24 -6.23
N GLU A 143 6.54 6.44 -6.05
CA GLU A 143 7.08 6.87 -4.79
C GLU A 143 5.95 6.99 -3.75
N LEU A 144 5.94 6.04 -2.81
CA LEU A 144 4.98 5.94 -1.70
C LEU A 144 5.15 7.02 -0.62
N GLN A 145 6.26 7.74 -0.66
CA GLN A 145 6.62 8.72 0.35
C GLN A 145 6.76 10.07 -0.31
N PHE A 146 5.74 10.92 -0.11
CA PHE A 146 5.89 12.34 -0.42
C PHE A 146 6.87 12.94 0.59
N VAL A 147 8.16 12.91 0.27
CA VAL A 147 9.19 13.52 1.12
C VAL A 147 9.08 15.03 0.96
N LEU A 148 8.43 15.68 1.93
CA LEU A 148 8.40 17.13 2.03
C LEU A 148 9.75 17.63 2.59
N PRO A 149 10.33 18.71 2.05
CA PRO A 149 9.79 19.60 1.00
C PRO A 149 10.20 19.22 -0.43
N ASP A 150 10.97 18.14 -0.63
CA ASP A 150 11.63 17.86 -1.91
C ASP A 150 10.65 17.56 -3.05
N ILE A 151 9.53 16.88 -2.76
CA ILE A 151 8.48 16.62 -3.74
C ILE A 151 7.93 17.92 -4.37
N LEU A 152 7.97 19.05 -3.64
CA LEU A 152 7.46 20.35 -4.12
C LEU A 152 8.40 21.02 -5.14
N LYS A 153 9.65 20.56 -5.20
CA LYS A 153 10.65 21.07 -6.16
C LYS A 153 10.56 20.36 -7.51
N LEU A 154 9.72 19.33 -7.63
CA LEU A 154 9.58 18.55 -8.85
C LEU A 154 8.43 19.09 -9.72
N PRO A 155 8.59 19.13 -11.05
CA PRO A 155 7.49 19.46 -11.94
C PRO A 155 6.41 18.35 -11.92
N PRO A 156 5.13 18.70 -12.17
CA PRO A 156 4.60 20.05 -12.39
C PRO A 156 4.43 20.91 -11.12
N ILE A 157 4.60 20.34 -9.92
CA ILE A 157 4.35 21.04 -8.63
C ILE A 157 5.19 22.31 -8.48
N SER A 158 6.46 22.26 -8.92
CA SER A 158 7.35 23.42 -8.90
C SER A 158 6.92 24.59 -9.80
N GLN A 159 5.91 24.41 -10.66
CA GLN A 159 5.36 25.46 -11.52
C GLN A 159 4.38 26.36 -10.77
N HIS A 160 3.88 25.93 -9.61
CA HIS A 160 3.04 26.72 -8.69
C HIS A 160 3.85 27.73 -7.85
N GLY A 161 5.17 27.82 -8.08
CA GLY A 161 6.04 28.80 -7.44
C GLY A 161 7.14 28.16 -6.60
N SER A 162 7.77 29.00 -5.77
CA SER A 162 8.77 28.55 -4.80
C SER A 162 8.14 27.72 -3.68
N VAL A 163 8.97 26.93 -2.99
CA VAL A 163 8.52 26.12 -1.83
C VAL A 163 7.77 26.96 -0.79
N GLY A 164 8.19 28.20 -0.55
CA GLY A 164 7.52 29.10 0.41
C GLY A 164 6.14 29.58 -0.06
N GLU A 165 5.98 29.84 -1.36
CA GLU A 165 4.68 30.21 -1.95
C GLU A 165 3.71 29.03 -1.89
N ILE A 166 4.17 27.84 -2.29
CA ILE A 166 3.39 26.60 -2.19
C ILE A 166 2.97 26.33 -0.75
N VAL A 167 3.87 26.48 0.23
CA VAL A 167 3.53 26.33 1.65
C VAL A 167 2.46 27.33 2.09
N SER A 168 2.53 28.56 1.57
CA SER A 168 1.56 29.63 1.90
C SER A 168 0.17 29.36 1.33
N VAL A 169 0.07 28.69 0.17
CA VAL A 169 -1.20 28.25 -0.43
C VAL A 169 -2.00 27.33 0.50
N PHE A 170 -1.32 26.53 1.33
CA PHE A 170 -1.97 25.67 2.33
C PHE A 170 -2.20 26.37 3.67
N GLY A 171 -1.73 27.60 3.87
CA GLY A 171 -1.83 28.33 5.13
C GLY A 171 -0.65 28.12 6.10
N GLY A 172 0.40 27.43 5.66
CA GLY A 172 1.61 27.21 6.45
C GLY A 172 2.17 25.79 6.37
N PRO A 173 3.37 25.55 6.92
CA PRO A 173 4.07 24.26 6.79
C PRO A 173 3.33 23.11 7.49
N ASP A 174 2.68 23.38 8.62
CA ASP A 174 1.91 22.38 9.37
C ASP A 174 0.62 21.99 8.66
N GLU A 175 -0.06 22.96 8.04
CA GLU A 175 -1.27 22.70 7.24
C GLU A 175 -0.94 21.94 5.95
N LEU A 176 0.17 22.29 5.28
CA LEU A 176 0.66 21.51 4.15
C LEU A 176 0.96 20.06 4.55
N ARG A 177 1.70 19.87 5.65
CA ARG A 177 2.02 18.52 6.16
C ARG A 177 0.74 17.74 6.50
N THR A 178 -0.22 18.40 7.13
CA THR A 178 -1.52 17.81 7.45
C THR A 178 -2.29 17.41 6.19
N ALA A 179 -2.32 18.27 5.17
CA ALA A 179 -2.97 17.99 3.89
C ALA A 179 -2.34 16.79 3.19
N VAL A 180 -1.00 16.73 3.11
CA VAL A 180 -0.27 15.64 2.46
C VAL A 180 -0.41 14.33 3.24
N ASN A 181 -0.30 14.35 4.57
CA ASN A 181 -0.52 13.15 5.39
C ASN A 181 -1.95 12.63 5.25
N ARG A 182 -2.94 13.53 5.22
CA ARG A 182 -4.34 13.16 4.99
C ARG A 182 -4.52 12.58 3.59
N LEU A 183 -3.91 13.17 2.56
CA LEU A 183 -3.95 12.64 1.19
C LEU A 183 -3.38 11.20 1.13
N GLN A 184 -2.25 10.95 1.80
CA GLN A 184 -1.66 9.60 1.89
C GLN A 184 -2.59 8.62 2.62
N ALA A 185 -3.17 9.01 3.75
CA ALA A 185 -4.12 8.17 4.48
C ALA A 185 -5.37 7.84 3.63
N LEU A 186 -5.85 8.80 2.84
CA LEU A 186 -6.99 8.62 1.94
C LEU A 186 -6.72 7.60 0.83
N LEU A 187 -5.46 7.41 0.40
CA LEU A 187 -5.11 6.33 -0.53
C LEU A 187 -5.47 4.96 0.04
N TYR A 188 -5.36 4.77 1.36
CA TYR A 188 -5.55 3.49 2.06
C TYR A 188 -6.83 3.38 2.89
N THR A 189 -7.63 4.44 2.93
CA THR A 189 -8.94 4.41 3.58
C THR A 189 -9.94 3.65 2.71
N GLU A 190 -10.65 2.69 3.31
CA GLU A 190 -11.84 2.11 2.68
C GLU A 190 -13.02 3.07 2.86
N ARG A 191 -13.65 3.46 1.76
CA ARG A 191 -15.10 3.64 1.78
C ARG A 191 -15.70 2.41 1.11
N GLU A 192 -16.16 1.48 1.93
CA GLU A 192 -17.24 0.60 1.54
C GLU A 192 -18.42 1.49 1.09
N LEU A 193 -18.62 1.60 -0.22
CA LEU A 193 -19.98 1.62 -0.71
C LEU A 193 -20.34 0.15 -0.87
N GLN A 194 -20.89 -0.45 0.19
CA GLN A 194 -21.51 -1.77 0.14
C GLN A 194 -22.48 -1.80 -1.04
N HIS A 195 -22.46 -2.88 -1.84
CA HIS A 195 -23.65 -3.63 -2.25
C HIS A 195 -23.20 -5.00 -2.82
N SER A 196 -23.29 -6.00 -1.94
CA SER A 196 -23.84 -7.34 -2.19
C SER A 196 -23.86 -7.88 -3.62
N SER A 197 -23.05 -8.92 -3.88
CA SER A 197 -23.50 -10.18 -4.54
C SER A 197 -22.30 -11.08 -4.81
N PHE A 198 -22.11 -12.14 -4.03
CA PHE A 198 -21.49 -13.44 -4.36
C PHE A 198 -21.47 -14.21 -3.02
N SER A 199 -22.46 -15.07 -2.72
CA SER A 199 -22.44 -16.46 -3.20
C SER A 199 -23.83 -17.09 -3.09
N LEU A 200 -24.28 -17.64 -4.22
CA LEU A 200 -25.35 -18.64 -4.35
C LEU A 200 -24.98 -19.91 -3.56
N GLN A 201 -25.94 -20.49 -2.82
CA GLN A 201 -26.05 -21.94 -2.65
C GLN A 201 -27.53 -22.39 -2.56
N PRO A 202 -27.82 -23.65 -2.94
CA PRO A 202 -28.98 -23.98 -3.76
C PRO A 202 -30.22 -24.44 -2.97
N PHE A 203 -31.34 -24.46 -3.68
CA PHE A 203 -32.61 -25.09 -3.32
C PHE A 203 -32.45 -26.43 -2.57
N ARG A 204 -33.17 -26.57 -1.45
CA ARG A 204 -33.85 -27.82 -1.10
C ARG A 204 -35.30 -27.55 -0.72
N LEU A 205 -36.21 -27.96 -1.59
CA LEU A 205 -37.59 -28.27 -1.23
C LEU A 205 -37.57 -29.44 -0.23
N CYS A 206 -38.17 -29.26 0.95
CA CYS A 206 -38.72 -30.35 1.76
C CYS A 206 -39.98 -29.86 2.50
N SER A 207 -41.12 -30.10 1.86
CA SER A 207 -42.45 -30.50 2.36
C SER A 207 -42.79 -30.47 3.88
N ARG A 208 -43.76 -29.60 4.23
CA ARG A 208 -44.96 -29.80 5.10
C ARG A 208 -44.76 -30.19 6.61
N PRO A 209 -45.80 -30.10 7.50
CA PRO A 209 -47.23 -29.83 7.30
C PRO A 209 -47.88 -28.72 8.18
N PHE A 210 -49.10 -28.35 7.78
CA PHE A 210 -50.11 -27.60 8.56
C PHE A 210 -50.45 -28.27 9.91
N PRO A 211 -50.87 -27.49 10.92
CA PRO A 211 -51.85 -27.97 11.89
C PRO A 211 -53.21 -27.29 11.67
N SER A 212 -54.25 -28.13 11.76
CA SER A 212 -55.67 -27.80 11.64
C SER A 212 -56.24 -27.16 12.91
N THR A 213 -57.22 -26.27 12.72
CA THR A 213 -58.46 -25.99 13.49
C THR A 213 -58.51 -26.13 15.02
N THR A 214 -59.17 -25.14 15.66
CA THR A 214 -60.03 -25.13 16.90
C THR A 214 -59.86 -23.72 17.51
N THR A 215 -60.84 -22.85 17.79
CA THR A 215 -62.29 -22.88 18.11
C THR A 215 -62.94 -21.63 17.56
#